data_AF-D3MPH8-F1
#
_entry.id   AF-D3MPH8-F1
#
_cell.length_a   1.000
_cell.length_b   1.000
_cell.length_c   1.000
_cell.angle_alpha   90.00
_cell.angle_beta   90.00
_cell.angle_gamma   90.00
#
_symmetry.space_group_name_H-M   'P 1'
#
loop_
_entity.id
_entity.type
_entity.pdbx_description
1 polymer ?
#
loop_
_entity_poly.entity_id
_entity_poly.type
_entity_poly.pdbx_seq_one_letter_code
_entity_poly.pdbx_strand_id
1 'polypeptide(L)'
;MVVSSFIILAVIVEIDLRYAGLYFVALSLLCLLLVSNKLRAIVYLSSIGNYGIVKALIESKYKKQTTDSPFKLIFNRQTPIKILYANLVLLLIYFEIRYFVGLVNIKPIYLLGGFLLYQVGFFAYDYMFSMAIEFYYQKIKSRIKFFN
;
A
#
# COMPACT_ATOMS: atom_id res chain seq x y z
N MET A 1 -10.05 3.96 -7.37
CA MET A 1 -9.71 3.35 -6.07
C MET A 1 -8.22 3.45 -5.76
N VAL A 2 -7.29 2.98 -6.60
CA VAL A 2 -5.82 3.10 -6.36
C VAL A 2 -5.34 4.52 -6.00
N VAL A 3 -5.94 5.56 -6.59
CA VAL A 3 -5.61 6.97 -6.29
C VAL A 3 -5.95 7.37 -4.84
N SER A 4 -6.95 6.74 -4.20
CA SER A 4 -7.34 7.09 -2.83
C SER A 4 -6.24 6.75 -1.81
N SER A 5 -5.41 5.74 -2.10
CA SER A 5 -4.25 5.37 -1.27
C SER A 5 -3.24 6.51 -1.14
N PHE A 6 -3.16 7.41 -2.13
CA PHE A 6 -2.31 8.60 -2.07
C PHE A 6 -2.89 9.70 -1.18
N ILE A 7 -4.20 9.71 -0.92
CA ILE A 7 -4.80 10.65 0.06
C ILE A 7 -4.45 10.19 1.49
N ILE A 8 -4.40 8.88 1.72
CA ILE A 8 -3.92 8.29 2.98
C ILE A 8 -2.48 8.73 3.27
N LEU A 9 -1.68 8.95 2.23
CA LEU A 9 -0.32 9.47 2.35
C LEU A 9 -0.25 10.82 3.06
N ALA A 10 -1.07 11.77 2.64
CA ALA A 10 -1.10 13.10 3.23
C ALA A 10 -1.49 13.00 4.71
N VAL A 11 -2.47 12.16 5.03
CA VAL A 11 -2.89 11.89 6.41
C VAL A 11 -1.78 11.25 7.24
N ILE A 12 -1.06 10.26 6.72
CA ILE A 12 0.07 9.61 7.44
C ILE A 12 1.24 10.57 7.64
N VAL A 13 1.50 11.47 6.69
CA VAL A 13 2.62 12.41 6.75
C VAL A 13 2.31 13.63 7.62
N GLU A 14 1.04 14.04 7.67
CA GLU A 14 0.56 15.17 8.47
C GLU A 14 0.13 14.77 9.88
N ILE A 15 -0.51 13.61 10.04
CA ILE A 15 -1.08 13.13 11.30
C ILE A 15 -0.25 11.96 11.81
N ASP A 16 0.13 12.03 13.09
CA ASP A 16 0.84 10.96 13.79
C ASP A 16 0.29 9.57 13.47
N LEU A 17 1.19 8.58 13.39
CA LEU A 17 0.89 7.18 13.08
C LEU A 17 -0.24 6.58 13.97
N ARG A 18 -0.43 7.14 15.17
CA ARG A 18 -1.51 6.80 16.12
C ARG A 18 -2.90 7.01 15.53
N TYR A 19 -3.09 8.04 14.71
CA TYR A 19 -4.39 8.38 14.11
C TYR A 19 -4.57 7.76 12.72
N ALA A 20 -3.51 7.27 12.08
CA ALA A 20 -3.58 6.57 10.80
C ALA A 20 -4.48 5.32 10.89
N GLY A 21 -4.47 4.61 12.02
CA GLY A 21 -5.35 3.47 12.26
C GLY A 21 -6.84 3.86 12.34
N LEU A 22 -7.16 4.94 13.06
CA LEU A 22 -8.53 5.47 13.13
C LEU A 22 -9.04 5.92 11.77
N TYR A 23 -8.20 6.64 11.02
CA TYR A 23 -8.52 7.04 9.65
C TYR A 23 -8.79 5.82 8.75
N PHE A 24 -8.01 4.76 8.86
CA PHE A 24 -8.22 3.54 8.08
C PHE A 24 -9.55 2.86 8.40
N VAL A 25 -9.92 2.79 9.68
CA VAL A 25 -11.21 2.23 10.10
C VAL A 25 -12.36 3.07 9.54
N ALA A 26 -12.27 4.40 9.64
CA ALA A 26 -13.27 5.30 9.08
C ALA A 26 -13.38 5.17 7.56
N LEU A 27 -12.25 5.10 6.85
CA LEU A 27 -12.21 4.90 5.40
C LEU A 27 -12.76 3.53 5.00
N SER A 28 -12.47 2.49 5.79
CA SER A 28 -12.98 1.13 5.57
C SER A 28 -14.50 1.08 5.72
N LEU A 29 -15.04 1.69 6.77
CA LEU A 29 -16.48 1.83 6.99
C LEU A 29 -17.13 2.61 5.84
N LEU A 30 -16.55 3.75 5.45
CA LEU A 30 -17.05 4.56 4.35
C LEU A 30 -17.03 3.78 3.02
N CYS A 31 -15.96 3.03 2.74
CA CYS A 31 -15.84 2.17 1.57
C CYS A 31 -16.92 1.08 1.58
N LEU A 32 -17.14 0.44 2.73
CA LEU A 32 -18.20 -0.57 2.88
C LEU A 32 -19.60 0.01 2.75
N LEU A 33 -19.83 1.29 3.05
CA LEU A 33 -21.13 1.95 2.83
C LEU A 33 -21.34 2.29 1.35
N LEU A 34 -20.36 2.95 0.73
CA LEU A 34 -20.49 3.51 -0.62
C LEU A 34 -20.41 2.46 -1.73
N VAL A 35 -19.59 1.43 -1.57
CA VAL A 35 -19.38 0.44 -2.63
C VAL A 35 -20.55 -0.54 -2.62
N SER A 36 -21.27 -0.64 -3.74
CA SER A 36 -22.42 -1.55 -3.88
C SER A 36 -21.99 -3.02 -3.74
N ASN A 37 -20.86 -3.38 -4.35
CA ASN A 37 -20.29 -4.71 -4.26
C ASN A 37 -19.38 -4.82 -3.00
N LYS A 38 -19.97 -5.24 -1.88
CA LYS A 38 -19.27 -5.36 -0.59
C LYS A 38 -18.06 -6.30 -0.67
N LEU A 39 -18.18 -7.34 -1.47
CA LEU A 39 -17.09 -8.28 -1.67
C LEU A 39 -15.86 -7.62 -2.29
N ARG A 40 -16.05 -6.86 -3.37
CA ARG A 40 -14.96 -6.10 -4.01
C ARG A 40 -14.36 -5.06 -3.05
N ALA A 41 -15.17 -4.46 -2.19
CA ALA A 41 -14.71 -3.53 -1.16
C ALA A 41 -13.81 -4.23 -0.13
N ILE A 42 -14.20 -5.41 0.36
CA ILE A 42 -13.41 -6.20 1.31
C ILE A 42 -12.07 -6.59 0.71
N VAL A 43 -12.07 -7.16 -0.51
CA VAL A 43 -10.86 -7.52 -1.28
C VAL A 43 -9.90 -6.33 -1.41
N TYR A 44 -10.45 -5.15 -1.70
CA TYR A 44 -9.66 -3.94 -1.84
C TYR A 44 -9.04 -3.48 -0.52
N LEU A 45 -9.82 -3.46 0.56
CA LEU A 45 -9.38 -3.03 1.89
C LEU A 45 -8.36 -4.00 2.51
N SER A 46 -8.53 -5.31 2.29
CA SER A 46 -7.62 -6.36 2.77
C SER A 46 -6.27 -6.33 2.05
N SER A 47 -6.27 -5.95 0.77
CA SER A 47 -5.12 -6.11 -0.13
C SER A 47 -4.31 -4.84 -0.37
N ILE A 48 -4.89 -3.84 -1.05
CA ILE A 48 -4.13 -2.68 -1.57
C ILE A 48 -4.37 -1.43 -0.72
N GLY A 49 -5.57 -1.30 -0.14
CA GLY A 49 -5.98 -0.10 0.58
C GLY A 49 -5.20 0.17 1.87
N ASN A 50 -4.65 -0.86 2.51
CA ASN A 50 -3.91 -0.76 3.77
C ASN A 50 -2.39 -0.58 3.59
N TYR A 51 -1.85 -0.74 2.37
CA TYR A 51 -0.39 -0.73 2.17
C TYR A 51 0.28 0.55 2.65
N GLY A 52 -0.34 1.71 2.46
CA GLY A 52 0.24 2.98 2.87
C GLY A 52 0.55 3.04 4.37
N ILE A 53 -0.35 2.47 5.18
CA ILE A 53 -0.20 2.41 6.65
C ILE A 53 0.84 1.36 7.02
N VAL A 54 0.79 0.20 6.37
CA VAL A 54 1.78 -0.86 6.60
C VAL A 54 3.18 -0.35 6.28
N LYS A 55 3.35 0.33 5.15
CA LYS A 55 4.61 0.96 4.76
C LYS A 55 5.05 2.00 5.79
N ALA A 56 4.17 2.85 6.28
CA ALA A 56 4.50 3.82 7.32
C ALA A 56 4.90 3.16 8.66
N LEU A 57 4.25 2.06 9.03
CA LEU A 57 4.60 1.25 10.20
C LEU A 57 5.96 0.57 10.04
N ILE A 58 6.24 0.04 8.84
CA ILE A 58 7.55 -0.52 8.50
C ILE A 58 8.58 0.60 8.60
N GLU A 59 8.40 1.70 7.87
CA GLU A 59 9.37 2.79 7.74
C GLU A 59 9.59 3.57 9.03
N SER A 60 8.58 3.76 9.88
CA SER A 60 8.72 4.47 11.17
C SER A 60 9.69 3.80 12.15
N LYS A 61 9.91 2.49 12.01
CA LYS A 61 10.89 1.75 12.82
C LYS A 61 12.33 1.90 12.32
N TYR A 62 12.53 2.48 11.14
CA TYR A 62 13.86 2.67 10.56
C TYR A 62 14.15 4.16 10.40
N LYS A 63 15.38 4.56 10.70
CA LYS A 63 15.81 5.95 10.53
C LYS A 63 15.64 6.36 9.06
N LYS A 64 15.06 7.55 8.82
CA LYS A 64 14.81 8.10 7.48
C LYS A 64 16.09 8.01 6.63
N GLN A 65 16.09 7.12 5.65
CA GLN A 65 17.19 7.01 4.68
C GLN A 65 16.92 8.02 3.57
N THR A 66 17.51 9.20 3.70
CA THR A 66 17.72 10.10 2.55
C THR A 66 18.66 9.34 1.62
N THR A 67 18.19 8.98 0.42
CA THR A 67 18.97 8.11 -0.45
C THR A 67 19.02 8.67 -1.86
N ASP A 68 20.23 8.95 -2.35
CA ASP A 68 20.50 9.57 -3.65
C ASP A 68 20.23 8.66 -4.87
N SER A 69 19.68 7.45 -4.67
CA SER A 69 19.50 6.47 -5.74
C SER A 69 18.13 5.76 -5.67
N PRO A 70 17.39 5.69 -6.80
CA PRO A 70 16.11 4.99 -6.87
C PRO A 70 16.23 3.49 -6.58
N PHE A 71 17.37 2.87 -6.92
CA PHE A 71 17.63 1.47 -6.60
C PHE A 71 17.72 1.22 -5.10
N LYS A 72 18.38 2.10 -4.35
CA LYS A 72 18.45 1.99 -2.88
C LYS A 72 17.12 2.37 -2.21
N LEU A 73 16.29 3.17 -2.88
CA LEU A 73 14.94 3.49 -2.40
C LEU A 73 14.04 2.24 -2.40
N ILE A 74 14.17 1.42 -3.45
CA ILE A 74 13.39 0.18 -3.64
C ILE A 74 14.00 -0.99 -2.86
N PHE A 75 15.33 -1.15 -2.93
CA PHE A 75 16.10 -2.22 -2.30
C PHE A 75 16.86 -1.68 -1.08
N ASN A 76 16.16 -1.56 0.04
CA ASN A 76 16.69 -1.15 1.33
C ASN A 76 16.55 -2.26 2.38
N ARG A 77 16.94 -1.97 3.63
CA ARG A 77 16.86 -2.93 4.75
C ARG A 77 15.44 -3.41 5.06
N GLN A 78 14.42 -2.70 4.60
CA GLN A 78 13.01 -2.98 4.86
C GLN A 78 12.36 -3.80 3.75
N THR A 79 12.99 -3.88 2.58
CA THR A 79 12.50 -4.61 1.40
C THR A 79 12.07 -6.05 1.70
N PRO A 80 12.78 -6.84 2.54
CA PRO A 80 12.31 -8.19 2.88
C PRO A 80 10.92 -8.20 3.56
N ILE A 81 10.64 -7.25 4.45
CA ILE A 81 9.35 -7.15 5.15
C ILE A 81 8.27 -6.67 4.17
N LYS A 82 8.59 -5.73 3.28
CA LYS A 82 7.68 -5.24 2.23
C LYS A 82 7.28 -6.38 1.27
N ILE A 83 8.24 -7.20 0.84
CA ILE A 83 8.00 -8.39 -0.01
C ILE A 83 7.17 -9.43 0.73
N LEU A 84 7.46 -9.70 2.01
CA LEU A 84 6.67 -10.63 2.82
C LEU A 84 5.20 -10.19 2.87
N TYR A 85 4.94 -8.90 3.14
CA TYR A 85 3.60 -8.35 3.10
C TYR A 85 2.95 -8.50 1.72
N ALA A 86 3.68 -8.17 0.64
CA ALA A 86 3.17 -8.29 -0.72
C ALA A 86 2.73 -9.73 -1.04
N ASN A 87 3.53 -10.73 -0.62
CA ASN A 87 3.22 -12.15 -0.79
C ASN A 87 2.00 -12.59 0.04
N LEU A 88 1.86 -12.10 1.26
CA LEU A 88 0.67 -12.36 2.09
C LEU A 88 -0.60 -11.79 1.44
N VAL A 89 -0.52 -10.56 0.93
CA VAL A 89 -1.62 -9.95 0.18
C VAL A 89 -1.95 -10.75 -1.07
N LEU A 90 -0.96 -11.18 -1.85
CA LEU A 90 -1.19 -11.99 -3.04
C LEU A 90 -1.85 -13.33 -2.71
N LEU A 91 -1.46 -13.95 -1.59
CA LEU A 91 -2.09 -15.16 -1.08
C LEU A 91 -3.56 -14.93 -0.69
N LEU A 92 -3.86 -13.81 -0.03
CA LEU A 92 -5.23 -13.41 0.29
C LEU A 92 -6.06 -13.22 -0.98
N ILE A 93 -5.54 -12.48 -1.97
CA ILE A 93 -6.18 -12.29 -3.28
C ILE A 93 -6.45 -13.65 -3.94
N TYR A 94 -5.49 -14.58 -3.90
CA TYR A 94 -5.67 -15.92 -4.46
C TYR A 94 -6.85 -16.67 -3.80
N PHE A 95 -6.94 -16.64 -2.46
CA PHE A 95 -8.05 -17.26 -1.74
C PHE A 95 -9.38 -16.56 -2.04
N GLU A 96 -9.40 -15.24 -2.10
CA GLU A 96 -10.59 -14.46 -2.42
C GLU A 96 -11.10 -14.80 -3.83
N ILE A 97 -10.23 -14.80 -4.84
CA ILE A 97 -10.63 -15.18 -6.20
C ILE A 97 -11.11 -16.66 -6.22
N ARG A 98 -10.42 -17.56 -5.52
CA ARG A 98 -10.82 -18.98 -5.45
C ARG A 98 -12.21 -19.17 -4.84
N TYR A 99 -12.47 -18.50 -3.71
CA TYR A 99 -13.69 -18.71 -2.93
C TYR A 99 -14.90 -17.98 -3.53
N PHE A 100 -14.69 -16.76 -4.05
CA PHE A 100 -15.80 -15.91 -4.50
C PHE A 100 -16.06 -15.94 -6.00
N VAL A 101 -15.03 -16.17 -6.81
CA VAL A 101 -15.17 -16.25 -8.28
C VAL A 101 -15.30 -17.70 -8.75
N GLY A 102 -14.89 -18.67 -7.92
CA GLY A 102 -14.95 -20.09 -8.26
C GLY A 102 -13.89 -20.44 -9.31
N LEU A 103 -12.61 -20.37 -8.92
CA LEU A 103 -11.50 -20.61 -9.86
C LEU A 103 -11.55 -22.02 -10.45
N VAL A 104 -11.80 -22.07 -11.76
CA VAL A 104 -11.69 -23.27 -12.58
C VAL A 104 -10.23 -23.45 -12.99
N ASN A 105 -9.60 -24.51 -12.50
CA ASN A 105 -8.37 -25.14 -12.96
C ASN A 105 -7.36 -24.22 -13.71
N ILE A 106 -6.79 -23.23 -13.02
CA ILE A 106 -5.76 -22.35 -13.60
C ILE A 106 -4.47 -23.14 -13.84
N LYS A 107 -3.94 -23.09 -15.06
CA LYS A 107 -2.65 -23.72 -15.37
C LYS A 107 -1.51 -23.06 -14.57
N PRO A 108 -0.54 -23.84 -14.06
CA PRO A 108 0.60 -23.31 -13.28
C PRO A 108 1.34 -22.15 -13.94
N ILE A 109 1.45 -22.15 -15.28
CA ILE A 109 2.12 -21.07 -16.03
C ILE A 109 1.45 -19.70 -15.84
N TYR A 110 0.11 -19.65 -15.74
CA TYR A 110 -0.61 -18.40 -15.52
C TYR A 110 -0.49 -17.93 -14.06
N LEU A 111 -0.41 -18.87 -13.11
CA LEU A 111 -0.13 -18.54 -11.71
C LEU A 111 1.28 -17.94 -11.56
N LEU A 112 2.28 -18.55 -12.20
CA LEU A 112 3.66 -18.02 -12.22
C LEU A 112 3.74 -16.65 -12.90
N GLY A 113 3.10 -16.49 -14.05
CA GLY A 113 3.04 -15.19 -14.74
C GLY A 113 2.36 -14.11 -13.90
N GLY A 114 1.22 -14.43 -13.27
CA GLY A 114 0.50 -13.52 -12.38
C GLY A 114 1.33 -13.14 -11.14
N PHE A 115 2.03 -14.10 -10.55
CA PHE A 115 2.95 -13.87 -9.44
C PHE A 115 4.06 -12.89 -9.83
N LEU A 116 4.75 -13.12 -10.94
CA LEU A 116 5.83 -12.25 -11.41
C LEU A 116 5.34 -10.84 -11.72
N LEU A 117 4.21 -10.71 -12.43
CA LEU A 117 3.61 -9.41 -12.73
C LEU A 117 3.22 -8.66 -11.45
N TYR A 118 2.68 -9.37 -10.46
CA TYR A 118 2.34 -8.77 -9.18
C TYR A 118 3.57 -8.23 -8.45
N GLN A 119 4.69 -8.97 -8.43
CA GLN A 119 5.93 -8.48 -7.79
C GLN A 119 6.46 -7.21 -8.46
N VAL A 120 6.51 -7.19 -9.79
CA VAL A 120 6.93 -6.02 -10.55
C VAL A 120 6.00 -4.84 -10.28
N GLY A 121 4.68 -5.08 -10.29
CA GLY A 121 3.68 -4.07 -9.96
C GLY A 121 3.81 -3.54 -8.53
N PHE A 122 4.10 -4.41 -7.56
CA PHE A 122 4.31 -4.05 -6.17
C PHE A 122 5.53 -3.13 -6.00
N PHE A 123 6.67 -3.46 -6.63
CA PHE A 123 7.85 -2.58 -6.57
C PHE A 123 7.59 -1.22 -7.23
N ALA A 124 6.90 -1.20 -8.37
CA ALA A 124 6.51 0.05 -9.02
C ALA A 124 5.61 0.89 -8.09
N TYR A 125 4.65 0.26 -7.43
CA TYR A 125 3.75 0.91 -6.49
C TYR A 125 4.49 1.45 -5.24
N ASP A 126 5.38 0.65 -4.63
CA ASP A 126 6.19 1.10 -3.48
C ASP A 126 7.08 2.30 -3.87
N TYR A 127 7.70 2.24 -5.04
CA TYR A 127 8.53 3.34 -5.56
C TYR A 127 7.72 4.62 -5.77
N MET A 128 6.57 4.53 -6.44
CA MET A 128 5.65 5.66 -6.63
C MET A 128 5.20 6.25 -5.29
N PHE A 129 4.92 5.39 -4.31
CA PHE A 129 4.51 5.81 -2.98
C PHE A 129 5.64 6.54 -2.26
N SER A 130 6.89 6.07 -2.35
CA SER A 130 8.05 6.76 -1.78
C SER A 130 8.29 8.12 -2.44
N MET A 131 8.20 8.21 -3.77
CA MET A 131 8.34 9.47 -4.49
C MET A 131 7.25 10.47 -4.08
N ALA A 132 6.01 10.02 -3.90
CA ALA A 132 4.93 10.88 -3.45
C ALA A 132 5.19 11.44 -2.04
N ILE A 133 5.76 10.64 -1.13
CA ILE A 133 6.14 11.08 0.24
C ILE A 133 7.21 12.16 0.15
N GLU A 134 8.25 11.91 -0.63
CA GLU A 134 9.36 12.84 -0.78
C GLU A 134 8.90 14.16 -1.42
N PHE A 135 8.11 14.07 -2.49
CA PHE A 135 7.50 15.23 -3.13
C PHE A 135 6.66 16.05 -2.14
N TYR A 136 5.84 15.39 -1.33
CA TYR A 136 5.04 16.05 -0.31
C TYR A 136 5.93 16.79 0.70
N TYR A 137 6.96 16.13 1.25
CA TYR A 137 7.87 16.77 2.21
C TYR A 137 8.62 17.97 1.61
N GLN A 138 9.13 17.83 0.39
CA GLN A 138 9.97 18.84 -0.25
C GLN A 138 9.18 20.04 -0.77
N LYS A 139 7.99 19.83 -1.36
CA LYS A 139 7.24 20.88 -2.05
C LYS A 139 6.01 21.40 -1.31
N ILE A 140 5.36 20.56 -0.51
CA ILE A 140 4.11 20.90 0.17
C ILE A 140 4.39 21.29 1.61
N LYS A 141 4.96 20.38 2.42
CA LYS A 141 5.24 20.65 3.84
C LYS A 141 6.21 21.83 4.04
N SER A 142 7.19 21.99 3.15
CA SER A 142 8.10 23.14 3.18
C SER A 142 7.42 24.49 3.00
N ARG A 143 6.26 24.52 2.32
CA ARG A 143 5.45 25.73 2.10
C ARG A 143 4.34 25.91 3.13
N ILE A 144 3.85 24.81 3.71
CA ILE A 144 2.85 24.81 4.77
C ILE A 144 3.57 24.75 6.13
N LYS A 145 4.22 25.85 6.52
CA LYS A 145 4.59 26.09 7.92
C LYS A 145 3.40 26.69 8.64
N PHE A 146 2.45 25.87 9.10
CA PHE A 146 1.54 26.30 10.16
C PHE A 146 2.17 25.93 11.51
N PHE A 147 2.48 26.99 12.27
CA PHE A 147 2.97 27.11 13.65
C PHE A 147 3.59 25.86 14.32
N ASN A 148 4.89 25.98 14.63
CA ASN A 148 5.59 25.17 15.63
C ASN A 148 4.86 25.16 16.97
#